data_AF-A0A7Y4QCL5-F1
#
_entry.id   AF-A0A7Y4QCL5-F1
#
_cell.length_a   1.000
_cell.length_b   1.000
_cell.length_c   1.000
_cell.angle_alpha   90.00
_cell.angle_beta   90.00
_cell.angle_gamma   90.00
#
_symmetry.space_group_name_H-M   'P 1'
#
loop_
_entity.id
_entity.type
_entity.pdbx_description
1 polymer ?
#
loop_
_entity_poly.entity_id
_entity_poly.type
_entity_poly.pdbx_seq_one_letter_code
_entity_poly.pdbx_strand_id
1 'polypeptide(L)'
;MNLNFKKAGFALTLLAITSLTAWSQCKELKWPENKQKAEECVAIFGDAVKQQNFRGATSSIQWMLTNAPNWNTKLYVDAATAYDGLATKEADAVKKKVLVDSLMLIYDMRIQNCGDEVNVLNRKAASSAKYNINNKEKSAELLTMFDRVYEISGNNVNDNNLEAYMSVIFANFITQKPLPPAQKTLTEDLILGRYDKLIGVIEAKIKKAESENKVGDVEKYKKIKINVDDKLSKMVTINCAFVKKNYEPRFKQNPTDIGMAKKIFQYMLNDKCTDDPLWLEATEVVHKA
;
A
#
# COMPACT_ATOMS: atom_id res chain seq x y z
N MET A 1 5.51 41.48 58.57
CA MET A 1 4.69 40.66 57.65
C MET A 1 5.33 40.78 56.27
N ASN A 2 6.11 39.78 55.87
CA ASN A 2 6.98 39.82 54.68
C ASN A 2 6.15 39.61 53.40
N LEU A 3 6.06 40.62 52.54
CA LEU A 3 5.59 40.45 51.16
C LEU A 3 6.78 40.20 50.25
N ASN A 4 6.80 39.00 49.67
CA ASN A 4 7.86 38.44 48.85
C ASN A 4 7.52 38.70 47.37
N PHE A 5 8.36 39.47 46.68
CA PHE A 5 8.29 39.70 45.23
C PHE A 5 8.58 38.38 44.49
N LYS A 6 7.57 37.75 43.87
CA LYS A 6 7.80 36.68 42.89
C LYS A 6 7.81 37.27 41.48
N LYS A 7 8.99 37.17 40.87
CA LYS A 7 9.33 37.56 39.50
C LYS A 7 8.43 36.80 38.49
N ALA A 8 7.77 37.54 37.61
CA ALA A 8 7.13 37.00 36.43
C ALA A 8 8.21 36.68 35.38
N GLY A 9 8.50 35.40 35.18
CA GLY A 9 9.33 34.92 34.07
C GLY A 9 8.45 34.57 32.88
N PHE A 10 8.48 35.40 31.84
CA PHE A 10 7.83 35.11 30.56
C PHE A 10 8.73 34.15 29.78
N ALA A 11 8.37 32.86 29.74
CA ALA A 11 9.07 31.87 28.94
C ALA A 11 8.56 31.95 27.49
N LEU A 12 9.34 32.58 26.61
CA LEU A 12 9.10 32.61 25.18
C LEU A 12 9.52 31.25 24.59
N THR A 13 8.58 30.30 24.47
CA THR A 13 8.82 29.04 23.75
C THR A 13 8.93 29.32 22.25
N LEU A 14 10.17 29.28 21.77
CA LEU A 14 10.53 29.30 20.35
C LEU A 14 9.94 28.05 19.68
N LEU A 15 8.83 28.19 18.95
CA LEU A 15 8.34 27.14 18.05
C LEU A 15 9.36 26.98 16.92
N ALA A 16 10.19 25.95 16.99
CA ALA A 16 10.99 25.52 15.86
C ALA A 16 10.04 24.99 14.78
N ILE A 17 9.75 25.84 13.79
CA ILE A 17 9.09 25.43 12.55
C ILE A 17 10.11 24.56 11.82
N THR A 18 10.06 23.25 12.04
CA THR A 18 10.70 22.30 11.14
C THR A 18 9.97 22.42 9.81
N SER A 19 10.57 23.14 8.86
CA SER A 19 10.14 23.17 7.48
C SER A 19 10.18 21.74 6.94
N LEU A 20 9.03 21.06 6.96
CA LEU A 20 8.78 19.94 6.07
C LEU A 20 8.95 20.53 4.67
N THR A 21 10.09 20.28 4.04
CA THR A 21 10.26 20.58 2.62
C THR A 21 9.16 19.82 1.91
N ALA A 22 8.12 20.54 1.47
CA ALA A 22 7.12 20.00 0.58
C ALA A 22 7.86 19.61 -0.70
N TRP A 23 8.18 18.31 -0.83
CA TRP A 23 8.80 17.77 -2.03
C TRP A 23 7.85 18.08 -3.19
N SER A 24 8.27 19.03 -4.03
CA SER A 24 7.49 19.49 -5.18
C SER A 24 7.27 18.31 -6.13
N GLN A 25 6.02 18.11 -6.57
CA GLN A 25 5.62 17.00 -7.46
C GLN A 25 6.16 17.11 -8.90
N CYS A 26 7.29 17.79 -9.11
CA CYS A 26 7.84 18.15 -10.43
C CYS A 26 6.75 18.57 -11.41
N LYS A 27 5.85 19.46 -10.98
CA LYS A 27 4.71 19.92 -11.79
C LYS A 27 5.17 20.91 -12.87
N GLU A 28 6.14 21.74 -12.53
CA GLU A 28 6.76 22.69 -13.45
C GLU A 28 7.83 22.01 -14.30
N LEU A 29 8.01 22.48 -15.54
CA LEU A 29 9.08 22.00 -16.44
C LEU A 29 10.41 22.64 -16.04
N LYS A 30 11.33 21.84 -15.49
CA LYS A 30 12.68 22.29 -15.11
C LYS A 30 13.71 21.81 -16.14
N TRP A 31 14.06 22.67 -17.08
CA TRP A 31 15.03 22.32 -18.12
C TRP A 31 16.47 22.31 -17.59
N PRO A 32 17.32 21.36 -18.02
CA PRO A 32 18.74 21.39 -17.73
C PRO A 32 19.45 22.45 -18.58
N GLU A 33 20.75 22.67 -18.34
CA GLU A 33 21.59 23.59 -19.11
C GLU A 33 21.55 23.26 -20.61
N ASN A 34 21.72 21.99 -20.98
CA ASN A 34 21.55 21.52 -22.35
C ASN A 34 20.05 21.30 -22.69
N LYS A 35 19.30 22.40 -22.74
CA LYS A 35 17.86 22.39 -23.00
C LYS A 35 17.51 21.76 -24.35
N GLN A 36 18.25 22.09 -25.42
CA GLN A 36 18.01 21.53 -26.75
C GLN A 36 18.08 19.99 -26.72
N LYS A 37 19.10 19.43 -26.07
CA LYS A 37 19.21 17.97 -25.96
C LYS A 37 18.07 17.35 -25.17
N ALA A 38 17.64 18.01 -24.09
CA ALA A 38 16.51 17.56 -23.30
C ALA A 38 15.20 17.56 -24.11
N GLU A 39 14.95 18.59 -24.90
CA GLU A 39 13.77 18.67 -25.78
C GLU A 39 13.76 17.55 -26.82
N GLU A 40 14.90 17.27 -27.46
CA GLU A 40 15.07 16.11 -28.35
C GLU A 40 14.74 14.80 -27.63
N CYS A 41 15.30 14.59 -26.43
CA CYS A 41 15.04 13.39 -25.66
C CYS A 41 13.55 13.25 -25.32
N VAL A 42 12.89 14.34 -24.90
CA VAL A 42 11.46 14.38 -24.59
C VAL A 42 10.59 14.03 -25.78
N ALA A 43 10.90 14.54 -26.97
CA ALA A 43 10.21 14.17 -28.20
C ALA A 43 10.40 12.67 -28.51
N ILE A 44 11.65 12.19 -28.49
CA ILE A 44 11.99 10.81 -28.82
C ILE A 44 11.30 9.82 -27.88
N PHE A 45 11.46 9.95 -26.55
CA PHE A 45 10.86 8.98 -25.65
C PHE A 45 9.34 9.13 -25.60
N GLY A 46 8.82 10.36 -25.70
CA GLY A 46 7.39 10.61 -25.69
C GLY A 46 6.67 9.91 -26.85
N ASP A 47 7.19 10.02 -28.06
CA ASP A 47 6.59 9.38 -29.23
C ASP A 47 6.86 7.87 -29.26
N ALA A 48 8.05 7.43 -28.86
CA ALA A 48 8.35 6.01 -28.75
C ALA A 48 7.45 5.29 -27.74
N VAL A 49 7.14 5.91 -26.58
CA VAL A 49 6.20 5.36 -25.60
C VAL A 49 4.77 5.32 -26.15
N LYS A 50 4.29 6.38 -26.81
CA LYS A 50 2.96 6.39 -27.45
C LYS A 50 2.81 5.28 -28.49
N GLN A 51 3.86 5.01 -29.27
CA GLN A 51 3.89 3.96 -30.28
C GLN A 51 4.22 2.57 -29.72
N GLN A 52 4.38 2.44 -28.40
CA GLN A 52 4.83 1.22 -27.71
C GLN A 52 6.20 0.68 -28.19
N ASN A 53 7.00 1.51 -28.85
CA ASN A 53 8.40 1.25 -29.15
C ASN A 53 9.26 1.52 -27.90
N PHE A 54 9.03 0.75 -26.85
CA PHE A 54 9.66 0.97 -25.56
C PHE A 54 11.18 0.88 -25.60
N ARG A 55 11.74 0.02 -26.48
CA ARG A 55 13.20 -0.08 -26.67
C ARG A 55 13.77 1.23 -27.22
N GLY A 56 13.12 1.84 -28.20
CA GLY A 56 13.50 3.14 -28.77
C GLY A 56 13.44 4.30 -27.77
N ALA A 57 12.65 4.18 -26.71
CA ALA A 57 12.54 5.21 -25.67
C ALA A 57 13.73 5.20 -24.69
N THR A 58 14.39 4.04 -24.49
CA THR A 58 15.30 3.81 -23.36
C THR A 58 16.48 4.77 -23.31
N SER A 59 17.18 5.01 -24.43
CA SER A 59 18.36 5.89 -24.44
C SER A 59 18.03 7.33 -24.04
N SER A 60 16.93 7.88 -24.56
CA SER A 60 16.47 9.23 -24.22
C SER A 60 15.97 9.33 -22.78
N ILE A 61 15.30 8.29 -22.28
CA ILE A 61 14.88 8.21 -20.87
C ILE A 61 16.11 8.21 -19.95
N GLN A 62 17.10 7.36 -20.23
CA GLN A 62 18.31 7.26 -19.41
C GLN A 62 19.10 8.57 -19.39
N TRP A 63 19.19 9.24 -20.54
CA TRP A 63 19.81 10.56 -20.60
C TRP A 63 19.08 11.58 -19.71
N MET A 64 17.73 11.62 -19.76
CA MET A 64 16.92 12.52 -18.95
C MET A 64 16.96 12.20 -17.46
N LEU A 65 16.93 10.92 -17.08
CA LEU A 65 17.09 10.50 -15.68
C LEU A 65 18.43 10.93 -15.10
N THR A 66 19.48 10.97 -15.92
CA THR A 66 20.83 11.36 -15.50
C THR A 66 21.00 12.88 -15.44
N ASN A 67 20.54 13.59 -16.48
CA ASN A 67 20.89 15.01 -16.67
C ASN A 67 19.78 15.97 -16.24
N ALA A 68 18.54 15.49 -16.14
CA ALA A 68 17.38 16.31 -15.78
C ALA A 68 16.36 15.54 -14.92
N PRO A 69 16.77 14.90 -13.81
CA PRO A 69 15.87 14.08 -12.98
C PRO A 69 14.68 14.88 -12.43
N ASN A 70 14.87 16.17 -12.16
CA ASN A 70 13.82 17.05 -11.63
C ASN A 70 12.98 17.73 -12.73
N TRP A 71 13.11 17.31 -14.00
CA TRP A 71 12.47 18.00 -15.14
C TRP A 71 10.96 18.05 -15.01
N ASN A 72 10.32 16.88 -14.91
CA ASN A 72 8.88 16.75 -14.79
C ASN A 72 8.49 15.33 -14.38
N THR A 73 7.39 15.18 -13.64
CA THR A 73 6.84 13.85 -13.30
C THR A 73 6.59 12.96 -14.54
N LYS A 74 6.30 13.56 -15.70
CA LYS A 74 6.11 12.84 -16.98
C LYS A 74 7.29 11.94 -17.35
N LEU A 75 8.53 12.34 -17.05
CA LEU A 75 9.71 11.50 -17.31
C LEU A 75 9.57 10.14 -16.63
N TYR A 76 9.24 10.14 -15.33
CA TYR A 76 9.10 8.91 -14.55
C TYR A 76 7.88 8.08 -14.95
N VAL A 77 6.77 8.74 -15.34
CA VAL A 77 5.57 8.04 -15.82
C VAL A 77 5.86 7.30 -17.13
N ASP A 78 6.51 7.97 -18.08
CA ASP A 78 6.86 7.38 -19.36
C ASP A 78 7.97 6.32 -19.22
N ALA A 79 8.94 6.56 -18.34
CA ALA A 79 9.96 5.58 -18.00
C ALA A 79 9.35 4.32 -17.39
N ALA A 80 8.45 4.44 -16.41
CA ALA A 80 7.77 3.30 -15.81
C ALA A 80 6.96 2.52 -16.87
N THR A 81 6.27 3.24 -17.77
CA THR A 81 5.52 2.62 -18.87
C THR A 81 6.44 1.85 -19.83
N ALA A 82 7.56 2.44 -20.22
CA ALA A 82 8.53 1.80 -21.11
C ALA A 82 9.13 0.53 -20.49
N TYR A 83 9.58 0.61 -19.24
CA TYR A 83 10.23 -0.52 -18.57
C TYR A 83 9.26 -1.64 -18.20
N ASP A 84 8.02 -1.33 -17.77
CA ASP A 84 6.96 -2.34 -17.58
C ASP A 84 6.60 -3.02 -18.90
N GLY A 85 6.51 -2.25 -19.98
CA GLY A 85 6.26 -2.77 -21.32
C GLY A 85 7.36 -3.71 -21.83
N LEU A 86 8.62 -3.34 -21.63
CA LEU A 86 9.78 -4.19 -21.94
C LEU A 86 9.79 -5.47 -21.08
N ALA A 87 9.64 -5.34 -19.75
CA ALA A 87 9.63 -6.47 -18.84
C ALA A 87 8.48 -7.44 -19.10
N THR A 88 7.33 -6.94 -19.57
CA THR A 88 6.18 -7.77 -19.94
C THR A 88 6.47 -8.63 -21.18
N LYS A 89 7.19 -8.09 -22.17
CA LYS A 89 7.50 -8.76 -23.44
C LYS A 89 8.78 -9.60 -23.40
N GLU A 90 9.64 -9.41 -22.40
CA GLU A 90 10.91 -10.15 -22.28
C GLU A 90 10.68 -11.60 -21.81
N ALA A 91 11.29 -12.53 -22.54
CA ALA A 91 11.21 -13.97 -22.27
C ALA A 91 12.42 -14.48 -21.48
N ASP A 92 13.58 -13.85 -21.65
CA ASP A 92 14.78 -14.20 -20.90
C ASP A 92 14.65 -13.75 -19.44
N ALA A 93 14.71 -14.70 -18.50
CA ALA A 93 14.49 -14.42 -17.09
C ALA A 93 15.51 -13.44 -16.49
N VAL A 94 16.76 -13.48 -16.95
CA VAL A 94 17.83 -12.62 -16.43
C VAL A 94 17.62 -11.18 -16.92
N LYS A 95 17.36 -10.99 -18.22
CA LYS A 95 17.04 -9.67 -18.79
C LYS A 95 15.75 -9.11 -18.23
N LYS A 96 14.73 -9.95 -18.06
CA LYS A 96 13.46 -9.55 -17.43
C LYS A 96 13.69 -9.05 -16.02
N LYS A 97 14.50 -9.74 -15.22
CA LYS A 97 14.88 -9.28 -13.88
C LYS A 97 15.52 -7.90 -13.91
N VAL A 98 16.48 -7.67 -14.81
CA VAL A 98 17.13 -6.35 -14.96
C VAL A 98 16.11 -5.24 -15.29
N LEU A 99 15.15 -5.53 -16.17
CA LEU A 99 14.09 -4.57 -16.53
C LEU A 99 13.14 -4.28 -15.36
N VAL A 100 12.77 -5.31 -14.58
CA VAL A 100 11.94 -5.16 -13.37
C VAL A 100 12.67 -4.37 -12.29
N ASP A 101 13.96 -4.66 -12.04
CA ASP A 101 14.76 -3.92 -11.07
C ASP A 101 14.90 -2.45 -11.50
N SER A 102 15.09 -2.19 -12.79
CA SER A 102 15.11 -0.83 -13.36
C SER A 102 13.77 -0.11 -13.17
N LEU A 103 12.64 -0.80 -13.37
CA LEU A 103 11.31 -0.26 -13.11
C LEU A 103 11.14 0.13 -11.63
N MET A 104 11.62 -0.71 -10.70
CA MET A 104 11.57 -0.39 -9.27
C MET A 104 12.41 0.84 -8.93
N LEU A 105 13.61 0.94 -9.52
CA LEU A 105 14.48 2.10 -9.36
C LEU A 105 13.84 3.37 -9.91
N ILE A 106 13.14 3.31 -11.04
CA ILE A 106 12.42 4.47 -11.61
C ILE A 106 11.36 5.00 -10.63
N TYR A 107 10.64 4.11 -9.93
CA TYR A 107 9.70 4.54 -8.89
C TYR A 107 10.43 5.20 -7.70
N ASP A 108 11.54 4.63 -7.25
CA ASP A 108 12.34 5.22 -6.17
C ASP A 108 12.91 6.58 -6.54
N MET A 109 13.45 6.71 -7.76
CA MET A 109 13.91 7.99 -8.28
C MET A 109 12.78 9.00 -8.40
N ARG A 110 11.55 8.58 -8.75
CA ARG A 110 10.41 9.50 -8.77
C ARG A 110 10.09 10.02 -7.38
N ILE A 111 10.10 9.16 -6.36
CA ILE A 111 9.87 9.57 -4.97
C ILE A 111 10.98 10.54 -4.53
N GLN A 112 12.23 10.20 -4.81
CA GLN A 112 13.39 11.00 -4.43
C GLN A 112 13.41 12.38 -5.11
N ASN A 113 13.11 12.46 -6.39
CA ASN A 113 13.27 13.69 -7.18
C ASN A 113 11.98 14.51 -7.25
N CYS A 114 10.82 13.85 -7.18
CA CYS A 114 9.50 14.45 -7.42
C CYS A 114 8.45 14.10 -6.34
N GLY A 115 8.80 13.44 -5.24
CA GLY A 115 7.85 13.16 -4.15
C GLY A 115 6.65 12.29 -4.57
N ASP A 116 5.46 12.65 -4.07
CA ASP A 116 4.20 11.92 -4.29
C ASP A 116 4.25 10.46 -3.78
N GLU A 117 4.94 10.24 -2.65
CA GLU A 117 5.25 8.91 -2.09
C GLU A 117 4.03 7.98 -2.04
N VAL A 118 2.88 8.47 -1.57
CA VAL A 118 1.65 7.66 -1.44
C VAL A 118 1.23 7.06 -2.79
N ASN A 119 1.09 7.88 -3.83
CA ASN A 119 0.68 7.43 -5.16
C ASN A 119 1.76 6.56 -5.82
N VAL A 120 3.03 6.97 -5.71
CA VAL A 120 4.15 6.27 -6.36
C VAL A 120 4.38 4.91 -5.72
N LEU A 121 4.32 4.80 -4.39
CA LEU A 121 4.50 3.54 -3.69
C LEU A 121 3.36 2.56 -3.98
N ASN A 122 2.11 3.03 -4.12
CA ASN A 122 1.02 2.17 -4.57
C ASN A 122 1.31 1.55 -5.96
N ARG A 123 1.86 2.34 -6.89
CA ARG A 123 2.22 1.86 -8.24
C ARG A 123 3.40 0.89 -8.19
N LYS A 124 4.42 1.23 -7.40
CA LYS A 124 5.58 0.36 -7.15
C LYS A 124 5.16 -0.99 -6.59
N ALA A 125 4.28 -1.02 -5.59
CA ALA A 125 3.77 -2.25 -4.99
C ALA A 125 3.00 -3.12 -5.99
N ALA A 126 2.11 -2.52 -6.79
CA ALA A 126 1.38 -3.24 -7.83
C ALA A 126 2.32 -3.87 -8.88
N SER A 127 3.28 -3.10 -9.41
CA SER A 127 4.27 -3.62 -10.35
C SER A 127 5.18 -4.67 -9.70
N SER A 128 5.57 -4.48 -8.43
CA SER A 128 6.38 -5.47 -7.70
C SER A 128 5.64 -6.79 -7.55
N ALA A 129 4.36 -6.77 -7.16
CA ALA A 129 3.54 -7.97 -7.07
C ALA A 129 3.37 -8.65 -8.44
N LYS A 130 3.09 -7.88 -9.50
CA LYS A 130 2.94 -8.40 -10.88
C LYS A 130 4.12 -9.29 -11.29
N TYR A 131 5.35 -8.90 -10.96
CA TYR A 131 6.55 -9.62 -11.39
C TYR A 131 7.12 -10.59 -10.36
N ASN A 132 6.92 -10.33 -9.07
CA ASN A 132 7.65 -11.03 -8.00
C ASN A 132 6.76 -11.84 -7.05
N ILE A 133 5.43 -11.91 -7.24
CA ILE A 133 4.55 -12.63 -6.30
C ILE A 133 4.94 -14.11 -6.12
N ASN A 134 5.48 -14.74 -7.16
CA ASN A 134 5.94 -16.13 -7.13
C ASN A 134 7.45 -16.26 -6.83
N ASN A 135 8.16 -15.14 -6.70
CA ASN A 135 9.57 -15.13 -6.33
C ASN A 135 9.70 -15.21 -4.81
N LYS A 136 9.99 -16.42 -4.31
CA LYS A 136 10.10 -16.69 -2.87
C LYS A 136 11.16 -15.81 -2.18
N GLU A 137 12.22 -15.41 -2.87
CA GLU A 137 13.26 -14.53 -2.31
C GLU A 137 12.76 -13.09 -2.09
N LYS A 138 11.72 -12.69 -2.81
CA LYS A 138 11.13 -11.34 -2.73
C LYS A 138 9.88 -11.29 -1.85
N SER A 139 9.40 -12.40 -1.30
CA SER A 139 8.13 -12.44 -0.55
C SER A 139 8.12 -11.47 0.65
N ALA A 140 9.17 -11.49 1.47
CA ALA A 140 9.29 -10.62 2.65
C ALA A 140 9.41 -9.12 2.28
N GLU A 141 10.14 -8.81 1.20
CA GLU A 141 10.25 -7.45 0.66
C GLU A 141 8.89 -6.93 0.16
N LEU A 142 8.14 -7.78 -0.55
CA LEU A 142 6.78 -7.46 -1.00
C LEU A 142 5.86 -7.19 0.18
N LEU A 143 5.89 -8.03 1.23
CA LEU A 143 5.04 -7.83 2.39
C LEU A 143 5.34 -6.50 3.08
N THR A 144 6.62 -6.21 3.29
CA THR A 144 7.08 -4.94 3.88
C THR A 144 6.62 -3.74 3.05
N MET A 145 6.72 -3.83 1.73
CA MET A 145 6.28 -2.77 0.82
C MET A 145 4.77 -2.54 0.90
N PHE A 146 3.97 -3.60 0.91
CA PHE A 146 2.52 -3.48 1.03
C PHE A 146 2.08 -3.01 2.43
N ASP A 147 2.73 -3.47 3.50
CA ASP A 147 2.49 -2.98 4.87
C ASP A 147 2.63 -1.45 4.91
N ARG A 148 3.71 -0.94 4.29
CA ARG A 148 3.98 0.50 4.15
C ARG A 148 2.93 1.20 3.29
N VAL A 149 2.51 0.63 2.16
CA VAL A 149 1.42 1.19 1.34
C VAL A 149 0.17 1.41 2.17
N TYR A 150 -0.26 0.39 2.93
CA TYR A 150 -1.46 0.48 3.76
C TYR A 150 -1.28 1.43 4.96
N GLU A 151 -0.06 1.62 5.44
CA GLU A 151 0.25 2.60 6.50
C GLU A 151 0.09 4.03 6.00
N ILE A 152 0.72 4.38 4.87
CA ILE A 152 0.73 5.77 4.41
C ILE A 152 -0.51 6.18 3.63
N SER A 153 -1.21 5.22 3.02
CA SER A 153 -2.35 5.55 2.15
C SER A 153 -3.66 5.69 2.91
N GLY A 154 -3.77 5.10 4.11
CA GLY A 154 -5.07 4.95 4.79
C GLY A 154 -6.11 4.34 3.84
N ASN A 155 -7.26 5.01 3.67
CA ASN A 155 -8.32 4.55 2.76
C ASN A 155 -8.04 4.80 1.26
N ASN A 156 -6.93 5.47 0.93
CA ASN A 156 -6.56 5.82 -0.46
C ASN A 156 -5.66 4.76 -1.13
N VAL A 157 -5.58 3.54 -0.60
CA VAL A 157 -4.90 2.44 -1.29
C VAL A 157 -5.53 2.24 -2.69
N ASN A 158 -4.68 2.06 -3.71
CA ASN A 158 -5.16 1.82 -5.07
C ASN A 158 -5.87 0.46 -5.16
N ASP A 159 -6.93 0.38 -5.97
CA ASP A 159 -7.79 -0.81 -6.02
C ASP A 159 -7.07 -2.09 -6.44
N ASN A 160 -6.06 -1.97 -7.32
CA ASN A 160 -5.23 -3.08 -7.74
C ASN A 160 -4.39 -3.69 -6.59
N ASN A 161 -4.19 -2.94 -5.50
CA ASN A 161 -3.48 -3.40 -4.32
C ASN A 161 -4.37 -4.08 -3.28
N LEU A 162 -5.70 -4.09 -3.45
CA LEU A 162 -6.62 -4.72 -2.49
C LEU A 162 -6.46 -6.24 -2.48
N GLU A 163 -6.70 -6.90 -3.61
CA GLU A 163 -6.48 -8.35 -3.74
C GLU A 163 -5.00 -8.73 -3.78
N ALA A 164 -4.15 -7.87 -4.35
CA ALA A 164 -2.71 -8.13 -4.42
C ALA A 164 -2.08 -8.21 -3.03
N TYR A 165 -2.51 -7.36 -2.08
CA TYR A 165 -2.00 -7.44 -0.71
C TYR A 165 -2.31 -8.78 -0.06
N MET A 166 -3.56 -9.26 -0.18
CA MET A 166 -3.94 -10.57 0.36
C MET A 166 -3.16 -11.70 -0.31
N SER A 167 -2.85 -11.57 -1.60
CA SER A 167 -2.00 -12.51 -2.30
C SER A 167 -0.55 -12.49 -1.81
N VAL A 168 -0.02 -11.31 -1.46
CA VAL A 168 1.32 -11.16 -0.87
C VAL A 168 1.36 -11.76 0.54
N ILE A 169 0.33 -11.54 1.36
CA ILE A 169 0.19 -12.17 2.68
C ILE A 169 0.21 -13.71 2.52
N PHE A 170 -0.59 -14.24 1.60
CA PHE A 170 -0.61 -15.68 1.31
C PHE A 170 0.74 -16.21 0.82
N ALA A 171 1.42 -15.49 -0.09
CA ALA A 171 2.75 -15.87 -0.55
C ALA A 171 3.79 -15.92 0.60
N ASN A 172 3.67 -15.03 1.58
CA ASN A 172 4.52 -15.05 2.76
C ASN A 172 4.16 -16.19 3.72
N PHE A 173 2.86 -16.48 3.89
CA PHE A 173 2.39 -17.62 4.66
C PHE A 173 2.91 -18.95 4.11
N ILE A 174 2.85 -19.17 2.78
CA ILE A 174 3.34 -20.42 2.18
C ILE A 174 4.88 -20.53 2.18
N THR A 175 5.59 -19.39 2.19
CA THR A 175 7.07 -19.40 2.17
C THR A 175 7.69 -19.45 3.56
N GLN A 176 6.94 -19.05 4.60
CA GLN A 176 7.40 -19.01 5.99
C GLN A 176 8.74 -18.26 6.18
N LYS A 177 9.05 -17.29 5.29
CA LYS A 177 10.29 -16.52 5.40
C LYS A 177 10.24 -15.58 6.61
N PRO A 178 11.35 -15.46 7.37
CA PRO A 178 11.46 -14.47 8.42
C PRO A 178 11.26 -13.05 7.89
N LEU A 179 10.41 -12.27 8.56
CA LEU A 179 10.15 -10.89 8.21
C LEU A 179 11.16 -9.96 8.92
N PRO A 180 11.81 -9.02 8.20
CA PRO A 180 12.64 -8.01 8.83
C PRO A 180 11.78 -7.01 9.65
N PRO A 181 12.33 -6.35 10.68
CA PRO A 181 13.66 -6.55 11.26
C PRO A 181 13.71 -7.68 12.30
N ALA A 182 12.55 -8.14 12.78
CA ALA A 182 12.45 -9.05 13.93
C ALA A 182 12.74 -10.53 13.60
N GLN A 183 12.95 -10.88 12.32
CA GLN A 183 13.12 -12.24 11.81
C GLN A 183 12.03 -13.21 12.30
N LYS A 184 10.81 -12.71 12.48
CA LYS A 184 9.67 -13.53 12.88
C LYS A 184 8.99 -14.11 11.65
N THR A 185 8.60 -15.37 11.71
CA THR A 185 7.70 -15.96 10.72
C THR A 185 6.32 -15.28 10.81
N LEU A 186 5.56 -15.34 9.72
CA LEU A 186 4.24 -14.74 9.65
C LEU A 186 3.25 -15.59 10.48
N THR A 187 2.96 -15.16 11.72
CA THR A 187 2.01 -15.82 12.62
C THR A 187 0.55 -15.52 12.24
N GLU A 188 -0.39 -16.33 12.72
CA GLU A 188 -1.83 -16.12 12.49
C GLU A 188 -2.29 -14.72 12.95
N ASP A 189 -1.88 -14.25 14.13
CA ASP A 189 -2.23 -12.92 14.64
C ASP A 189 -1.75 -11.80 13.72
N LEU A 190 -0.56 -11.97 13.13
CA LEU A 190 0.01 -11.03 12.17
C LEU A 190 -0.71 -11.07 10.82
N ILE A 191 -1.24 -12.23 10.41
CA ILE A 191 -2.08 -12.37 9.22
C ILE A 191 -3.40 -11.65 9.45
N LEU A 192 -4.04 -11.87 10.61
CA LEU A 192 -5.29 -11.22 10.97
C LEU A 192 -5.17 -9.71 11.05
N GLY A 193 -4.11 -9.19 11.70
CA GLY A 193 -3.93 -7.74 11.81
C GLY A 193 -3.85 -7.07 10.43
N ARG A 194 -3.24 -7.73 9.45
CA ARG A 194 -3.18 -7.25 8.06
C ARG A 194 -4.51 -7.39 7.34
N TYR A 195 -5.19 -8.53 7.52
CA TYR A 195 -6.54 -8.74 7.01
C TYR A 195 -7.52 -7.68 7.54
N ASP A 196 -7.49 -7.40 8.84
CA ASP A 196 -8.34 -6.38 9.48
C ASP A 196 -8.15 -5.01 8.83
N LYS A 197 -6.89 -4.61 8.62
CA LYS A 197 -6.53 -3.35 7.96
C LYS A 197 -7.01 -3.33 6.50
N LEU A 198 -6.82 -4.42 5.77
CA LEU A 198 -7.27 -4.57 4.38
C LEU A 198 -8.80 -4.47 4.26
N ILE A 199 -9.54 -5.20 5.09
CA ILE A 199 -11.00 -5.17 5.10
C ILE A 199 -11.52 -3.80 5.49
N GLY A 200 -10.91 -3.14 6.48
CA GLY A 200 -11.29 -1.77 6.85
C GLY A 200 -11.21 -0.79 5.67
N VAL A 201 -10.16 -0.90 4.84
CA VAL A 201 -10.02 -0.10 3.61
C VAL A 201 -11.09 -0.46 2.57
N ILE A 202 -11.36 -1.75 2.37
CA ILE A 202 -12.40 -2.21 1.43
C ILE A 202 -13.79 -1.71 1.87
N GLU A 203 -14.12 -1.82 3.15
CA GLU A 203 -15.39 -1.35 3.72
C GLU A 203 -15.53 0.18 3.60
N ALA A 204 -14.47 0.94 3.85
CA ALA A 204 -14.47 2.38 3.64
C ALA A 204 -14.73 2.74 2.17
N LYS A 205 -14.16 1.99 1.22
CA LYS A 205 -14.40 2.15 -0.22
C LYS A 205 -15.83 1.78 -0.62
N ILE A 206 -16.40 0.72 -0.04
CA ILE A 206 -17.82 0.35 -0.24
C ILE A 206 -18.72 1.49 0.23
N LYS A 207 -18.57 1.95 1.48
CA LYS A 207 -19.38 3.05 2.04
C LYS A 207 -19.28 4.32 1.20
N LYS A 208 -18.06 4.66 0.73
CA LYS A 208 -17.85 5.80 -0.16
C LYS A 208 -18.60 5.60 -1.48
N ALA A 209 -18.46 4.45 -2.13
CA ALA A 209 -19.15 4.15 -3.38
C ALA A 209 -20.69 4.14 -3.23
N GLU A 210 -21.21 3.65 -2.10
CA GLU A 210 -22.63 3.71 -1.75
C GLU A 210 -23.09 5.17 -1.62
N SER A 211 -22.35 6.01 -0.88
CA SER A 211 -22.67 7.45 -0.74
C SER A 211 -22.60 8.23 -2.05
N GLU A 212 -21.77 7.79 -2.99
CA GLU A 212 -21.60 8.37 -4.32
C GLU A 212 -22.54 7.73 -5.37
N ASN A 213 -23.42 6.80 -4.97
CA ASN A 213 -24.31 6.03 -5.86
C ASN A 213 -23.60 5.29 -7.01
N LYS A 214 -22.35 4.84 -6.78
CA LYS A 214 -21.54 4.09 -7.75
C LYS A 214 -21.76 2.59 -7.60
N VAL A 215 -22.90 2.09 -8.08
CA VAL A 215 -23.30 0.68 -7.93
C VAL A 215 -22.22 -0.30 -8.43
N GLY A 216 -21.61 -0.05 -9.59
CA GLY A 216 -20.55 -0.92 -10.13
C GLY A 216 -19.30 -0.98 -9.24
N ASP A 217 -18.95 0.11 -8.56
CA ASP A 217 -17.83 0.12 -7.61
C ASP A 217 -18.19 -0.65 -6.34
N VAL A 218 -19.43 -0.53 -5.85
CA VAL A 218 -19.93 -1.31 -4.71
C VAL A 218 -19.83 -2.81 -4.99
N GLU A 219 -20.30 -3.26 -6.14
CA GLU A 219 -20.25 -4.68 -6.55
C GLU A 219 -18.81 -5.16 -6.69
N LYS A 220 -17.94 -4.36 -7.33
CA LYS A 220 -16.51 -4.64 -7.44
C LYS A 220 -15.86 -4.84 -6.07
N TYR A 221 -16.06 -3.92 -5.13
CA TYR A 221 -15.44 -4.02 -3.81
C TYR A 221 -16.00 -5.17 -2.97
N LYS A 222 -17.31 -5.48 -3.09
CA LYS A 222 -17.90 -6.67 -2.47
C LYS A 222 -17.28 -7.96 -3.01
N LYS A 223 -17.06 -8.06 -4.32
CA LYS A 223 -16.35 -9.20 -4.93
C LYS A 223 -14.91 -9.33 -4.44
N ILE A 224 -14.17 -8.21 -4.38
CA ILE A 224 -12.82 -8.17 -3.81
C ILE A 224 -12.83 -8.67 -2.36
N LYS A 225 -13.79 -8.22 -1.55
CA LYS A 225 -13.95 -8.67 -0.17
C LYS A 225 -14.12 -10.20 -0.08
N ILE A 226 -15.00 -10.78 -0.90
CA ILE A 226 -15.21 -12.23 -0.95
C ILE A 226 -13.92 -12.98 -1.30
N ASN A 227 -13.16 -12.49 -2.29
CA ASN A 227 -11.88 -13.10 -2.69
C ASN A 227 -10.83 -13.02 -1.56
N VAL A 228 -10.81 -11.90 -0.83
CA VAL A 228 -9.93 -11.72 0.33
C VAL A 228 -10.33 -12.69 1.46
N ASP A 229 -11.62 -12.82 1.76
CA ASP A 229 -12.16 -13.72 2.77
C ASP A 229 -11.87 -15.21 2.43
N ASP A 230 -12.09 -15.62 1.18
CA ASP A 230 -11.75 -16.96 0.68
C ASP A 230 -10.27 -17.27 0.88
N LYS A 231 -9.40 -16.31 0.56
CA LYS A 231 -7.95 -16.49 0.71
C LYS A 231 -7.50 -16.54 2.17
N LEU A 232 -8.17 -15.82 3.08
CA LEU A 232 -7.92 -15.92 4.52
C LEU A 232 -8.21 -17.32 5.04
N SER A 233 -9.33 -17.93 4.60
CA SER A 233 -9.76 -19.25 5.08
C SER A 233 -8.74 -20.37 4.77
N LYS A 234 -7.86 -20.15 3.79
CA LYS A 234 -6.75 -21.06 3.42
C LYS A 234 -5.52 -20.91 4.31
N MET A 235 -5.44 -19.86 5.11
CA MET A 235 -4.30 -19.58 6.01
C MET A 235 -4.64 -19.74 7.48
N VAL A 236 -5.90 -19.49 7.83
CA VAL A 236 -6.35 -19.43 9.23
C VAL A 236 -7.67 -20.20 9.35
N THR A 237 -7.71 -21.14 10.27
CA THR A 237 -8.97 -21.74 10.73
C THR A 237 -9.58 -20.84 11.79
N ILE A 238 -10.59 -20.06 11.40
CA ILE A 238 -11.29 -19.17 12.33
C ILE A 238 -12.41 -19.96 13.01
N ASN A 239 -12.05 -20.58 14.13
CA ASN A 239 -12.98 -21.30 15.00
C ASN A 239 -13.27 -20.49 16.28
N CYS A 240 -14.18 -20.98 17.12
CA CYS A 240 -14.56 -20.33 18.36
C CYS A 240 -13.38 -20.13 19.31
N ALA A 241 -12.48 -21.11 19.41
CA ALA A 241 -11.27 -20.99 20.23
C ALA A 241 -10.36 -19.85 19.75
N PHE A 242 -10.24 -19.68 18.44
CA PHE A 242 -9.50 -18.60 17.82
C PHE A 242 -10.13 -17.24 18.11
N VAL A 243 -11.46 -17.11 17.95
CA VAL A 243 -12.18 -15.87 18.26
C VAL A 243 -11.97 -15.48 19.72
N LYS A 244 -12.10 -16.43 20.64
CA LYS A 244 -11.86 -16.20 22.08
C LYS A 244 -10.42 -15.81 22.38
N LYS A 245 -9.45 -16.45 21.74
CA LYS A 245 -8.03 -16.14 21.96
C LYS A 245 -7.65 -14.77 21.40
N ASN A 246 -8.13 -14.43 20.20
CA ASN A 246 -7.55 -13.34 19.41
C ASN A 246 -8.45 -12.10 19.29
N TYR A 247 -9.78 -12.27 19.30
CA TYR A 247 -10.74 -11.17 19.13
C TYR A 247 -11.39 -10.75 20.44
N GLU A 248 -11.70 -11.68 21.34
CA GLU A 248 -12.29 -11.37 22.65
C GLU A 248 -11.47 -10.32 23.43
N PRO A 249 -10.13 -10.43 23.57
CA PRO A 249 -9.38 -9.44 24.35
C PRO A 249 -9.41 -8.05 23.71
N ARG A 250 -9.41 -7.99 22.36
CA ARG A 250 -9.46 -6.74 21.60
C ARG A 250 -10.84 -6.08 21.68
N PHE A 251 -11.90 -6.88 21.59
CA PHE A 251 -13.27 -6.40 21.74
C PHE A 251 -13.53 -5.91 23.16
N LYS A 252 -13.06 -6.61 24.19
CA LYS A 252 -13.19 -6.15 25.59
C LYS A 252 -12.43 -4.84 25.86
N GLN A 253 -11.32 -4.60 25.16
CA GLN A 253 -10.59 -3.32 25.26
C GLN A 253 -11.32 -2.16 24.55
N ASN A 254 -12.08 -2.44 23.49
CA ASN A 254 -12.91 -1.45 22.80
C ASN A 254 -14.30 -2.04 22.44
N PRO A 255 -15.22 -2.13 23.40
CA PRO A 255 -16.50 -2.84 23.22
C PRO A 255 -17.43 -2.17 22.20
N THR A 256 -17.16 -0.93 21.81
CA THR A 256 -17.93 -0.18 20.81
C THR A 256 -17.39 -0.34 19.38
N ASP A 257 -16.34 -1.15 19.17
CA ASP A 257 -15.82 -1.43 17.83
C ASP A 257 -16.80 -2.34 17.05
N ILE A 258 -17.70 -1.70 16.29
CA ILE A 258 -18.70 -2.37 15.46
C ILE A 258 -18.04 -3.31 14.43
N GLY A 259 -16.85 -2.97 13.93
CA GLY A 259 -16.13 -3.82 12.97
C GLY A 259 -15.66 -5.13 13.61
N MET A 260 -15.12 -5.04 14.82
CA MET A 260 -14.76 -6.21 15.63
C MET A 260 -15.99 -7.02 16.02
N ALA A 261 -17.06 -6.36 16.46
CA ALA A 261 -18.31 -7.02 16.84
C ALA A 261 -18.91 -7.82 15.67
N LYS A 262 -18.94 -7.26 14.46
CA LYS A 262 -19.40 -7.96 13.24
C LYS A 262 -18.57 -9.20 12.94
N LYS A 263 -17.24 -9.15 13.12
CA LYS A 263 -16.35 -10.30 12.93
C LYS A 263 -16.64 -11.39 13.95
N ILE A 264 -16.67 -11.06 15.23
CA ILE A 264 -16.98 -12.01 16.32
C ILE A 264 -18.32 -12.68 16.06
N PHE A 265 -19.36 -11.89 15.80
CA PHE A 265 -20.70 -12.38 15.47
C PHE A 265 -20.67 -13.38 14.31
N GLN A 266 -20.05 -13.00 13.18
CA GLN A 266 -20.06 -13.83 11.98
C GLN A 266 -19.27 -15.13 12.16
N TYR A 267 -18.08 -15.07 12.78
CA TYR A 267 -17.23 -16.24 12.92
C TYR A 267 -17.75 -17.24 13.96
N MET A 268 -18.27 -16.76 15.10
CA MET A 268 -18.85 -17.64 16.12
C MET A 268 -20.20 -18.23 15.67
N LEU A 269 -20.97 -17.51 14.84
CA LEU A 269 -22.15 -18.07 14.18
C LEU A 269 -21.77 -19.19 13.20
N ASN A 270 -20.72 -18.98 12.39
CA ASN A 270 -20.27 -19.97 11.42
C ASN A 270 -19.73 -21.25 12.08
N ASP A 271 -19.02 -21.12 13.20
CA ASP A 271 -18.48 -22.25 13.97
C ASP A 271 -19.42 -22.73 15.10
N LYS A 272 -20.65 -22.19 15.14
CA LYS A 272 -21.77 -22.64 15.99
C LYS A 272 -21.54 -22.57 17.51
N CYS A 273 -20.77 -21.60 18.00
CA CYS A 273 -20.65 -21.30 19.44
C CYS A 273 -21.43 -20.06 19.83
N THR A 274 -22.68 -19.97 19.38
CA THR A 274 -23.57 -18.84 19.69
C THR A 274 -24.06 -18.84 21.14
N ASP A 275 -23.75 -19.89 21.90
CA ASP A 275 -24.02 -20.04 23.32
C ASP A 275 -22.96 -19.36 24.22
N ASP A 276 -21.78 -19.04 23.67
CA ASP A 276 -20.75 -18.31 24.40
C ASP A 276 -21.17 -16.84 24.62
N PRO A 277 -21.02 -16.28 25.85
CA PRO A 277 -21.44 -14.91 26.16
C PRO A 277 -20.87 -13.86 25.22
N LEU A 278 -19.65 -14.07 24.70
CA LEU A 278 -19.01 -13.16 23.76
C LEU A 278 -19.85 -12.96 22.48
N TRP A 279 -20.54 -14.00 22.00
CA TRP A 279 -21.39 -13.88 20.83
C TRP A 279 -22.57 -12.95 21.08
N LEU A 280 -23.20 -13.05 22.25
CA LEU A 280 -24.30 -12.17 22.64
C LEU A 280 -23.82 -10.72 22.81
N GLU A 281 -22.69 -10.51 23.50
CA GLU A 281 -22.08 -9.19 23.68
C GLU A 281 -21.79 -8.51 22.33
N ALA A 282 -21.20 -9.24 21.38
CA ALA A 282 -20.95 -8.73 20.04
C ALA A 282 -22.27 -8.47 19.27
N THR A 283 -23.25 -9.36 19.38
CA THR A 283 -24.56 -9.22 18.72
C THR A 283 -25.27 -7.94 19.16
N GLU A 284 -25.24 -7.60 20.45
CA GLU A 284 -25.85 -6.38 20.95
C GLU A 284 -25.24 -5.12 20.31
N VAL A 285 -23.92 -5.08 20.15
CA VAL A 285 -23.22 -3.96 19.51
C VAL A 285 -23.59 -3.86 18.04
N VAL A 286 -23.66 -5.01 17.34
CA VAL A 286 -24.09 -5.04 15.93
C VAL A 286 -25.54 -4.59 15.77
N HIS A 287 -26.44 -4.95 16.69
CA HIS A 287 -27.85 -4.61 16.62
C HIS A 287 -28.14 -3.14 16.93
N LYS A 288 -27.32 -2.51 17.79
CA LYS A 288 -27.45 -1.09 18.19
C LYS A 288 -26.86 -0.12 17.15
N ALA A 289 -26.11 -0.61 16.16
CA ALA A 289 -25.38 0.17 15.15
C ALA A 289 -26.19 0.39 13.87
#